data_AF-A0A256IDZ2-F1
#
_entry.id   AF-A0A256IDZ2-F1
#
_cell.length_a   1.000
_cell.length_b   1.000
_cell.length_c   1.000
_cell.angle_alpha   90.00
_cell.angle_beta   90.00
_cell.angle_gamma   90.00
#
_symmetry.space_group_name_H-M   'P 1'
#
loop_
_entity.id
_entity.type
_entity.pdbx_description
1 polymer ?
#
loop_
_entity_poly.entity_id
_entity_poly.type
_entity_poly.pdbx_seq_one_letter_code
_entity_poly.pdbx_strand_id
1 'polypeptide(L)'
;MSRRRLLASIGGVGAVGMASGLGTGAYLSDRETFPDNVFGAGSVKLVVNNAVSDGTFAVDVSGIRRGNPGRETFDIDVRTNPVRVWIATDCPDDSALARALEVEISVVDGPSLTGGYRALADVERDLVAGERIDADCLVPEDPVTVEVAWRMPGDAPEEAANDATDLRFRLYAEQCRHVSEADAAGSNPFADRVCEEPGDDCPECVEFGKAESGDSPVAVGDTLSLIELPAGADGHEIAITAVETKDEGGNAETVGVEFTLQDADGNPGPDMCKVEIKGGQETESYEIDPASSETDEILFAPLKPDKDKRHGISNIVVFVCSDSGDGDDPDEDETVDCVVCDDENASLATLDVRYRGDDEPSVTVVSTKGGTGGTLFEGTVANGDVFTLDGSDVTRSGNNGNGNGGGQTDRLGPEVEIRVEGGATTPIHVSCSELLAVGMRFGPDDEFEIAGGTTTDERPICGTEAN
;
A
#
# COMPACT_ATOMS: atom_id res chain seq x y z
N MET A 1 47.27 40.83 33.66
CA MET A 1 45.95 40.93 32.99
C MET A 1 46.22 40.68 31.52
N SER A 2 45.91 39.57 30.88
CA SER A 2 44.75 38.66 30.96
C SER A 2 45.13 37.25 31.43
N ARG A 3 44.10 36.49 31.84
CA ARG A 3 44.14 35.25 32.62
C ARG A 3 44.18 34.00 31.74
N ARG A 4 44.80 32.95 32.29
CA ARG A 4 44.73 31.54 31.89
C ARG A 4 43.33 30.95 32.11
N ARG A 5 42.92 30.03 31.21
CA ARG A 5 42.23 28.75 31.44
C ARG A 5 42.74 27.82 30.33
N LEU A 6 43.73 26.95 30.54
CA LEU A 6 43.69 25.60 31.15
C LEU A 6 42.52 24.75 30.62
N LEU A 7 42.78 23.83 29.68
CA LEU A 7 43.06 22.36 29.84
C LEU A 7 41.73 21.56 29.93
N ALA A 8 41.55 20.34 29.41
CA ALA A 8 42.50 19.30 29.02
C ALA A 8 41.90 18.38 27.95
N SER A 9 42.72 18.05 26.95
CA SER A 9 42.69 16.80 26.20
C SER A 9 43.01 15.59 27.08
N ILE A 10 42.47 14.42 26.73
CA ILE A 10 42.99 13.03 26.85
C ILE A 10 41.75 12.13 26.84
N GLY A 11 41.52 11.22 25.89
CA GLY A 11 42.49 10.43 25.13
C GLY A 11 42.60 9.05 25.76
N GLY A 12 41.59 8.20 25.56
CA GLY A 12 41.62 6.77 25.88
C GLY A 12 41.48 5.96 24.60
N VAL A 13 42.61 5.78 23.91
CA VAL A 13 42.75 4.91 22.73
C VAL A 13 42.90 3.47 23.20
N GLY A 14 42.24 2.56 22.50
CA GLY A 14 42.75 1.20 22.29
C GLY A 14 41.64 0.21 21.92
N ALA A 15 41.76 -0.64 20.90
CA ALA A 15 42.82 -0.81 19.92
C ALA A 15 42.31 -1.78 18.84
N VAL A 16 42.55 -1.42 17.58
CA VAL A 16 42.88 -2.30 16.44
C VAL A 16 41.78 -3.20 15.85
N GLY A 17 41.34 -2.78 14.66
CA GLY A 17 40.81 -3.61 13.59
C GLY A 17 40.85 -2.85 12.27
N MET A 18 42.06 -2.62 11.73
CA MET A 18 42.24 -2.06 10.39
C MET A 18 41.79 -3.10 9.34
N ALA A 19 40.73 -2.78 8.61
CA ALA A 19 40.48 -3.30 7.27
C ALA A 19 39.86 -2.16 6.43
N SER A 20 40.62 -1.70 5.44
CA SER A 20 40.19 -1.09 4.16
C SER A 20 38.81 -0.43 4.08
N GLY A 21 38.80 0.90 3.86
CA GLY A 21 37.57 1.66 3.68
C GLY A 21 36.82 1.40 2.38
N LEU A 22 35.52 1.65 2.41
CA LEU A 22 34.61 1.94 1.29
C LEU A 22 33.35 2.59 1.88
N GLY A 23 32.88 3.66 1.23
CA GLY A 23 31.52 4.23 1.23
C GLY A 23 30.71 4.32 2.52
N THR A 24 30.42 5.54 2.97
CA THR A 24 29.07 5.87 3.47
C THR A 24 28.07 5.63 2.35
N GLY A 25 27.34 4.53 2.45
CA GLY A 25 26.15 4.24 1.66
C GLY A 25 25.21 3.46 2.56
N ALA A 26 24.36 4.16 3.30
CA ALA A 26 23.18 3.53 3.86
C ALA A 26 22.24 3.30 2.67
N TYR A 27 22.11 2.03 2.31
CA TYR A 27 21.23 1.53 1.27
C TYR A 27 19.83 1.48 1.89
N LEU A 28 19.02 2.51 1.63
CA LEU A 28 17.57 2.44 1.80
C LEU A 28 16.99 2.38 0.39
N SER A 29 16.69 1.16 -0.03
CA SER A 29 15.73 0.90 -1.09
C SER A 29 15.28 -0.54 -0.89
N ASP A 30 14.40 -0.74 0.09
CA ASP A 30 13.43 -1.81 -0.06
C ASP A 30 12.53 -1.37 -1.22
N ARG A 31 12.83 -1.96 -2.38
CA ARG A 31 11.97 -2.00 -3.54
C ARG A 31 10.99 -3.12 -3.27
N GLU A 32 9.90 -2.81 -2.60
CA GLU A 32 8.69 -3.61 -2.70
C GLU A 32 7.97 -3.06 -3.94
N THR A 33 8.12 -3.75 -5.08
CA THR A 33 7.28 -3.48 -6.24
C THR A 33 5.91 -4.08 -5.92
N PHE A 34 5.06 -3.30 -5.27
CA PHE A 34 3.67 -3.69 -5.09
C PHE A 34 2.95 -3.69 -6.45
N PRO A 35 2.13 -4.72 -6.74
CA PRO A 35 1.40 -4.86 -7.99
C PRO A 35 0.30 -3.81 -8.23
N ASP A 36 -0.04 -2.98 -7.23
CA ASP A 36 -1.17 -2.02 -7.31
C ASP A 36 -0.75 -0.55 -7.37
N ASN A 37 0.33 -0.23 -8.08
CA ASN A 37 0.52 1.16 -8.50
C ASN A 37 -0.38 1.41 -9.72
N VAL A 38 -1.57 1.96 -9.46
CA VAL A 38 -2.45 2.51 -10.50
C VAL A 38 -1.72 3.71 -11.14
N PHE A 39 -0.85 3.43 -12.11
CA PHE A 39 -0.26 4.43 -12.99
C PHE A 39 -1.37 4.95 -13.91
N GLY A 40 -2.13 5.92 -13.44
CA GLY A 40 -2.96 6.76 -14.32
C GLY A 40 -2.05 7.68 -15.15
N ALA A 41 -2.31 7.76 -16.45
CA ALA A 41 -1.68 8.76 -17.31
C ALA A 41 -1.91 10.15 -16.70
N GLY A 42 -0.84 10.94 -16.52
CA GLY A 42 -0.95 12.28 -15.92
C GLY A 42 -0.52 12.42 -14.45
N SER A 43 0.01 11.38 -13.80
CA SER A 43 0.48 11.50 -12.40
C SER A 43 1.60 12.56 -12.24
N VAL A 44 1.38 13.54 -11.36
CA VAL A 44 2.35 14.62 -11.06
C VAL A 44 2.94 14.38 -9.68
N LYS A 45 4.24 14.63 -9.52
CA LYS A 45 4.88 14.59 -8.20
C LYS A 45 4.30 15.67 -7.28
N LEU A 46 3.82 15.22 -6.13
CA LEU A 46 3.36 16.06 -5.04
C LEU A 46 4.53 16.50 -4.16
N VAL A 47 4.38 17.67 -3.54
CA VAL A 47 5.28 18.16 -2.51
C VAL A 47 4.52 18.12 -1.18
N VAL A 48 5.06 17.39 -0.20
CA VAL A 48 4.56 17.37 1.17
C VAL A 48 5.58 18.04 2.07
N ASN A 49 5.19 19.09 2.79
CA ASN A 49 6.08 19.84 3.70
C ASN A 49 7.40 20.29 3.03
N ASN A 50 7.33 20.76 1.79
CA ASN A 50 8.48 21.15 0.95
C ASN A 50 9.41 20.02 0.47
N ALA A 51 9.07 18.75 0.73
CA ALA A 51 9.79 17.59 0.21
C ALA A 51 8.97 16.91 -0.91
N VAL A 52 9.65 16.46 -1.97
CA VAL A 52 9.01 15.67 -3.02
C VAL A 52 8.54 14.34 -2.42
N SER A 53 7.26 14.03 -2.57
CA SER A 53 6.64 12.78 -2.12
C SER A 53 6.48 11.80 -3.28
N ASP A 54 6.59 10.52 -2.97
CA ASP A 54 6.26 9.39 -3.84
C ASP A 54 4.77 8.99 -3.76
N GLY A 55 3.96 9.77 -3.05
CA GLY A 55 2.55 9.47 -2.83
C GLY A 55 2.27 8.80 -1.50
N THR A 56 3.26 8.57 -0.63
CA THR A 56 3.02 8.09 0.74
C THR A 56 3.70 9.00 1.77
N PHE A 57 3.03 9.26 2.88
CA PHE A 57 3.65 9.91 4.04
C PHE A 57 2.90 9.53 5.34
N ALA A 58 3.54 9.77 6.48
CA ALA A 58 2.99 9.46 7.79
C ALA A 58 2.98 10.69 8.70
N VAL A 59 1.95 10.80 9.54
CA VAL A 59 1.85 11.77 10.63
C VAL A 59 2.08 11.03 11.95
N ASP A 60 3.10 11.46 12.71
CA ASP A 60 3.35 10.96 14.06
C ASP A 60 2.23 11.39 15.00
N VAL A 61 1.47 10.42 15.50
CA VAL A 61 0.42 10.63 16.50
C VAL A 61 0.92 10.11 17.83
N SER A 62 1.61 11.00 18.56
CA SER A 62 2.25 10.68 19.83
C SER A 62 1.77 11.55 20.99
N GLY A 63 2.24 11.23 22.21
CA GLY A 63 1.90 12.00 23.42
C GLY A 63 0.42 11.87 23.84
N ILE A 64 -0.25 10.82 23.39
CA ILE A 64 -1.66 10.55 23.57
C ILE A 64 -1.97 10.33 25.06
N ARG A 65 -2.77 11.22 25.64
CA ARG A 65 -3.25 11.10 27.03
C ARG A 65 -4.73 11.42 27.07
N ARG A 66 -5.45 10.73 27.96
CA ARG A 66 -6.87 10.98 28.19
C ARG A 66 -7.15 12.45 28.47
N GLY A 67 -8.07 13.02 27.70
CA GLY A 67 -8.48 14.42 27.81
C GLY A 67 -7.43 15.45 27.34
N ASN A 68 -6.32 15.02 26.75
CA ASN A 68 -5.33 15.90 26.14
C ASN A 68 -5.39 15.80 24.61
N PRO A 69 -5.93 16.79 23.90
CA PRO A 69 -5.95 16.78 22.45
C PRO A 69 -4.57 17.13 21.87
N GLY A 70 -4.26 16.55 20.72
CA GLY A 70 -3.13 16.91 19.87
C GLY A 70 -3.59 17.35 18.48
N ARG A 71 -2.68 17.98 17.75
CA ARG A 71 -2.87 18.34 16.34
C ARG A 71 -1.53 18.39 15.63
N GLU A 72 -1.53 18.04 14.36
CA GLU A 72 -0.41 18.21 13.44
C GLU A 72 -0.96 18.69 12.09
N THR A 73 -0.15 19.45 11.35
CA THR A 73 -0.52 19.97 10.03
C THR A 73 0.55 19.64 9.02
N PHE A 74 0.15 19.36 7.79
CA PHE A 74 1.06 19.24 6.66
C PHE A 74 0.51 19.97 5.44
N ASP A 75 1.43 20.48 4.64
CA ASP A 75 1.10 21.21 3.41
C ASP A 75 1.29 20.29 2.21
N ILE A 76 0.28 20.22 1.35
CA ILE A 76 0.34 19.59 0.02
C ILE A 76 0.41 20.69 -1.03
N ASP A 77 1.42 20.63 -1.89
CA ASP A 77 1.66 21.57 -2.97
C ASP A 77 2.04 20.85 -4.27
N VAL A 78 2.01 21.58 -5.39
CA VAL A 78 2.48 21.13 -6.70
C VAL A 78 3.46 22.12 -7.31
N ARG A 79 4.46 21.60 -8.03
CA ARG A 79 5.51 22.45 -8.61
C ARG A 79 5.20 22.99 -9.99
N THR A 80 4.52 22.20 -10.83
CA THR A 80 4.51 22.44 -12.28
C THR A 80 3.13 22.76 -12.82
N ASN A 81 2.19 21.83 -12.68
CA ASN A 81 0.86 21.95 -13.27
C ASN A 81 -0.24 21.91 -12.21
N PRO A 82 -1.39 22.54 -12.46
CA PRO A 82 -2.54 22.39 -11.60
C PRO A 82 -3.01 20.93 -11.54
N VAL A 83 -3.37 20.44 -10.35
CA VAL A 83 -3.78 19.05 -10.14
C VAL A 83 -5.03 18.94 -9.28
N ARG A 84 -5.74 17.82 -9.42
CA ARG A 84 -6.69 17.30 -8.42
C ARG A 84 -5.94 16.38 -7.49
N VAL A 85 -6.24 16.43 -6.20
CA VAL A 85 -5.55 15.60 -5.20
C VAL A 85 -6.56 14.78 -4.41
N TRP A 86 -6.32 13.48 -4.36
CA TRP A 86 -7.02 12.56 -3.48
C TRP A 86 -6.10 12.12 -2.36
N ILE A 87 -6.67 12.03 -1.16
CA ILE A 87 -6.03 11.46 0.02
C ILE A 87 -6.77 10.21 0.43
N ALA A 88 -6.04 9.14 0.69
CA ALA A 88 -6.56 7.90 1.24
C ALA A 88 -5.71 7.45 2.43
N THR A 89 -6.24 6.52 3.21
CA THR A 89 -5.52 5.86 4.31
C THR A 89 -5.25 4.39 3.97
N ASP A 90 -4.49 3.74 4.84
CA ASP A 90 -4.43 2.28 4.91
C ASP A 90 -5.67 1.74 5.63
N CYS A 91 -5.87 0.42 5.53
CA CYS A 91 -6.89 -0.23 6.33
C CYS A 91 -6.50 -0.24 7.80
N PRO A 92 -7.49 -0.10 8.70
CA PRO A 92 -7.22 0.00 10.12
C PRO A 92 -6.65 -1.30 10.66
N ASP A 93 -5.74 -1.18 11.63
CA ASP A 93 -5.38 -2.30 12.48
C ASP A 93 -6.47 -2.56 13.54
N ASP A 94 -6.45 -3.76 14.11
CA ASP A 94 -7.43 -4.18 15.12
C ASP A 94 -6.98 -3.87 16.56
N SER A 95 -6.12 -2.85 16.75
CA SER A 95 -5.62 -2.49 18.09
C SER A 95 -6.70 -1.82 18.95
N ALA A 96 -6.51 -1.90 20.27
CA ALA A 96 -7.32 -1.12 21.21
C ALA A 96 -7.13 0.40 21.00
N LEU A 97 -5.96 0.82 20.53
CA LEU A 97 -5.68 2.22 20.19
C LEU A 97 -6.53 2.68 19.01
N ALA A 98 -6.57 1.92 17.91
CA ALA A 98 -7.33 2.27 16.71
C ALA A 98 -8.83 2.40 16.99
N ARG A 99 -9.39 1.57 17.89
CA ARG A 99 -10.80 1.66 18.30
C ARG A 99 -11.11 2.81 19.26
N ALA A 100 -10.13 3.27 20.04
CA ALA A 100 -10.35 4.23 21.13
C ALA A 100 -9.89 5.66 20.81
N LEU A 101 -8.87 5.84 19.99
CA LEU A 101 -8.35 7.15 19.62
C LEU A 101 -9.36 7.85 18.70
N GLU A 102 -9.83 9.04 19.08
CA GLU A 102 -10.68 9.83 18.21
C GLU A 102 -9.84 10.80 17.37
N VAL A 103 -9.99 10.73 16.04
CA VAL A 103 -9.28 11.55 15.06
C VAL A 103 -10.28 12.35 14.21
N GLU A 104 -9.92 13.58 13.89
CA GLU A 104 -10.56 14.42 12.88
C GLU A 104 -9.52 14.83 11.85
N ILE A 105 -9.86 14.68 10.56
CA ILE A 105 -9.02 15.12 9.44
C ILE A 105 -9.80 16.18 8.67
N SER A 106 -9.18 17.33 8.47
CA SER A 106 -9.83 18.47 7.84
C SER A 106 -8.88 19.29 7.01
N VAL A 107 -9.39 19.94 5.97
CA VAL A 107 -8.67 20.99 5.25
C VAL A 107 -8.77 22.28 6.05
N VAL A 108 -7.65 22.95 6.32
CA VAL A 108 -7.65 24.23 7.03
C VAL A 108 -8.45 25.26 6.23
N ASP A 109 -9.37 25.96 6.90
CA ASP A 109 -10.36 26.87 6.30
C ASP A 109 -11.30 26.21 5.25
N GLY A 110 -11.30 24.87 5.18
CA GLY A 110 -12.09 24.05 4.27
C GLY A 110 -13.05 23.07 5.00
N PRO A 111 -13.55 22.04 4.29
CA PRO A 111 -14.40 21.02 4.89
C PRO A 111 -13.62 20.05 5.79
N SER A 112 -14.32 19.47 6.76
CA SER A 112 -13.87 18.28 7.48
C SER A 112 -14.07 17.06 6.59
N LEU A 113 -13.01 16.29 6.35
CA LEU A 113 -13.07 15.07 5.54
C LEU A 113 -13.77 13.95 6.33
N THR A 114 -13.63 13.96 7.65
CA THR A 114 -14.22 12.94 8.53
C THR A 114 -15.57 13.36 9.12
N GLY A 115 -16.02 14.61 8.90
CA GLY A 115 -17.25 15.13 9.51
C GLY A 115 -17.17 15.33 11.03
N GLY A 116 -15.96 15.45 11.58
CA GLY A 116 -15.68 15.58 13.01
C GLY A 116 -14.77 14.47 13.56
N TYR A 117 -14.65 14.44 14.88
CA TYR A 117 -13.94 13.38 15.61
C TYR A 117 -14.68 12.04 15.51
N ARG A 118 -13.98 11.00 15.04
CA ARG A 118 -14.43 9.59 14.99
C ARG A 118 -13.30 8.66 15.40
N ALA A 119 -13.59 7.39 15.70
CA ALA A 119 -12.53 6.44 16.04
C ALA A 119 -11.52 6.31 14.88
N LEU A 120 -10.23 6.16 15.19
CA LEU A 120 -9.16 6.04 14.18
C LEU A 120 -9.48 4.93 13.20
N ALA A 121 -9.94 3.77 13.69
CA ALA A 121 -10.32 2.64 12.85
C ALA A 121 -11.46 2.97 11.87
N ASP A 122 -12.43 3.79 12.28
CA ASP A 122 -13.53 4.22 11.42
C ASP A 122 -13.05 5.24 10.39
N VAL A 123 -12.17 6.16 10.80
CA VAL A 123 -11.57 7.17 9.93
C VAL A 123 -10.74 6.51 8.83
N GLU A 124 -9.89 5.55 9.18
CA GLU A 124 -9.06 4.81 8.24
C GLU A 124 -9.90 3.98 7.29
N ARG A 125 -10.92 3.28 7.79
CA ARG A 125 -11.84 2.49 6.95
C ARG A 125 -12.62 3.35 5.97
N ASP A 126 -13.10 4.52 6.40
CA ASP A 126 -13.87 5.43 5.54
C ASP A 126 -12.99 6.12 4.49
N LEU A 127 -11.74 6.44 4.82
CA LEU A 127 -10.82 7.13 3.90
C LEU A 127 -10.02 6.19 2.99
N VAL A 128 -10.12 4.86 3.14
CA VAL A 128 -9.45 3.90 2.23
C VAL A 128 -9.89 4.09 0.78
N ALA A 129 -11.17 4.41 0.56
CA ALA A 129 -11.73 4.67 -0.77
C ALA A 129 -11.31 6.03 -1.37
N GLY A 130 -10.54 6.82 -0.62
CA GLY A 130 -10.01 8.12 -1.02
C GLY A 130 -11.03 9.25 -1.03
N GLU A 131 -10.61 10.42 -0.53
CA GLU A 131 -11.39 11.65 -0.55
C GLU A 131 -10.63 12.77 -1.26
N ARG A 132 -11.36 13.60 -1.99
CA ARG A 132 -10.77 14.76 -2.68
C ARG A 132 -10.57 15.91 -1.70
N ILE A 133 -9.36 16.48 -1.67
CA ILE A 133 -9.02 17.55 -0.70
C ILE A 133 -9.12 18.96 -1.29
N ASP A 134 -9.09 19.07 -2.61
CA ASP A 134 -9.18 20.33 -3.32
C ASP A 134 -10.64 20.63 -3.74
N ALA A 135 -11.06 21.90 -3.61
CA ALA A 135 -12.38 22.32 -4.07
C ALA A 135 -12.40 22.55 -5.59
N ASP A 136 -11.26 22.98 -6.12
CA ASP A 136 -10.89 23.17 -7.50
C ASP A 136 -9.39 22.84 -7.60
N CYS A 137 -8.88 22.66 -8.81
CA CYS A 137 -7.47 22.39 -9.08
C CYS A 137 -6.48 23.13 -8.18
N LEU A 138 -5.68 22.36 -7.44
CA LEU A 138 -4.54 22.84 -6.69
C LEU A 138 -3.51 23.42 -7.67
N VAL A 139 -3.25 24.72 -7.59
CA VAL A 139 -2.28 25.41 -8.45
C VAL A 139 -0.93 25.56 -7.73
N PRO A 140 0.18 25.62 -8.47
CA PRO A 140 1.48 25.91 -7.86
C PRO A 140 1.45 27.21 -7.04
N GLU A 141 2.16 27.22 -5.92
CA GLU A 141 2.29 28.36 -5.00
C GLU A 141 1.03 28.67 -4.15
N ASP A 142 0.02 27.80 -4.18
CA ASP A 142 -1.21 27.89 -3.36
C ASP A 142 -1.49 26.56 -2.65
N PRO A 143 -0.68 26.18 -1.64
CA PRO A 143 -0.75 24.85 -1.02
C PRO A 143 -2.05 24.64 -0.23
N VAL A 144 -2.51 23.39 -0.19
CA VAL A 144 -3.59 22.96 0.70
C VAL A 144 -2.97 22.45 2.00
N THR A 145 -3.35 23.07 3.11
CA THR A 145 -2.96 22.62 4.45
C THR A 145 -4.02 21.67 5.01
N VAL A 146 -3.61 20.46 5.38
CA VAL A 146 -4.45 19.47 6.05
C VAL A 146 -4.10 19.45 7.54
N GLU A 147 -5.10 19.51 8.41
CA GLU A 147 -4.98 19.34 9.86
C GLU A 147 -5.47 17.94 10.26
N VAL A 148 -4.61 17.21 10.98
CA VAL A 148 -4.95 15.98 11.71
C VAL A 148 -5.05 16.35 13.18
N ALA A 149 -6.24 16.29 13.75
CA ALA A 149 -6.48 16.53 15.17
C ALA A 149 -6.89 15.23 15.85
N TRP A 150 -6.32 14.94 17.01
CA TRP A 150 -6.63 13.72 17.76
C TRP A 150 -6.93 14.01 19.23
N ARG A 151 -7.73 13.16 19.85
CA ARG A 151 -7.98 13.18 21.29
C ARG A 151 -8.29 11.79 21.80
N MET A 152 -7.89 11.54 23.05
CA MET A 152 -8.22 10.29 23.74
C MET A 152 -9.40 10.54 24.70
N PRO A 153 -10.54 9.85 24.54
CA PRO A 153 -11.66 9.92 25.48
C PRO A 153 -11.26 9.61 26.92
N GLY A 154 -11.98 10.20 27.89
CA GLY A 154 -11.66 10.03 29.32
C GLY A 154 -11.91 8.62 29.84
N ASP A 155 -12.80 7.89 29.17
CA ASP A 155 -13.28 6.55 29.47
C ASP A 155 -12.66 5.45 28.58
N ALA A 156 -11.70 5.80 27.72
CA ALA A 156 -10.96 4.84 26.92
C ALA A 156 -10.33 3.70 27.76
N PRO A 157 -9.93 2.57 27.17
CA PRO A 157 -9.15 1.53 27.86
C PRO A 157 -7.78 2.05 28.37
N GLU A 158 -7.20 1.43 29.41
CA GLU A 158 -5.87 1.82 29.91
C GLU A 158 -4.76 1.39 28.94
N GLU A 159 -4.93 0.23 28.31
CA GLU A 159 -4.09 -0.31 27.24
C GLU A 159 -3.98 0.60 26.00
N ALA A 160 -5.04 1.34 25.66
CA ALA A 160 -5.02 2.32 24.57
C ALA A 160 -4.37 3.67 24.96
N ALA A 161 -4.17 3.92 26.26
CA ALA A 161 -3.66 5.18 26.76
C ALA A 161 -2.12 5.17 26.84
N ASN A 162 -1.47 6.25 26.39
CA ASN A 162 -0.01 6.44 26.30
C ASN A 162 0.69 5.68 25.17
N ASP A 163 -0.06 5.09 24.25
CA ASP A 163 0.49 4.52 23.03
C ASP A 163 0.78 5.62 21.98
N ALA A 164 1.47 5.26 20.90
CA ALA A 164 1.73 6.12 19.75
C ALA A 164 1.51 5.34 18.46
N THR A 165 1.07 6.03 17.41
CA THR A 165 0.88 5.43 16.09
C THR A 165 1.30 6.41 15.00
N ASP A 166 1.54 5.88 13.80
CA ASP A 166 1.81 6.64 12.59
C ASP A 166 0.56 6.57 11.71
N LEU A 167 -0.17 7.68 11.58
CA LEU A 167 -1.28 7.74 10.63
C LEU A 167 -0.71 7.90 9.22
N ARG A 168 -0.83 6.85 8.41
CA ARG A 168 -0.31 6.82 7.04
C ARG A 168 -1.35 7.27 6.04
N PHE A 169 -0.87 8.08 5.10
CA PHE A 169 -1.65 8.62 4.01
C PHE A 169 -1.06 8.21 2.67
N ARG A 170 -1.96 7.87 1.75
CA ARG A 170 -1.68 7.71 0.33
C ARG A 170 -2.24 8.92 -0.41
N LEU A 171 -1.44 9.49 -1.29
CA LEU A 171 -1.79 10.64 -2.09
C LEU A 171 -1.73 10.27 -3.56
N TYR A 172 -2.71 10.78 -4.30
CA TYR A 172 -2.70 10.72 -5.75
C TYR A 172 -3.00 12.08 -6.33
N ALA A 173 -2.28 12.43 -7.39
CA ALA A 173 -2.47 13.67 -8.12
C ALA A 173 -2.73 13.40 -9.61
N GLU A 174 -3.82 13.98 -10.12
CA GLU A 174 -4.15 13.97 -11.54
C GLU A 174 -4.06 15.39 -12.09
N GLN A 175 -3.47 15.58 -13.26
CA GLN A 175 -3.47 16.90 -13.90
C GLN A 175 -4.87 17.39 -14.21
N CYS A 176 -5.12 18.66 -13.91
CA CYS A 176 -6.41 19.28 -14.15
C CYS A 176 -6.69 19.63 -15.60
N ARG A 177 -5.66 19.75 -16.44
CA ARG A 177 -5.85 19.99 -17.86
C ARG A 177 -6.50 18.73 -18.48
N HIS A 178 -7.19 18.89 -19.60
CA HIS A 178 -7.79 17.80 -20.42
C HIS A 178 -9.09 17.18 -19.91
N VAL A 179 -9.31 17.06 -18.60
CA VAL A 179 -10.56 16.49 -18.04
C VAL A 179 -11.39 17.58 -17.37
N SER A 180 -12.67 17.73 -17.76
CA SER A 180 -13.56 18.68 -17.08
C SER A 180 -13.88 18.19 -15.66
N GLU A 181 -14.18 19.08 -14.72
CA GLU A 181 -14.58 18.67 -13.36
C GLU A 181 -15.77 17.69 -13.34
N ALA A 182 -16.65 17.77 -14.35
CA ALA A 182 -17.77 16.85 -14.48
C ALA A 182 -17.33 15.44 -14.91
N ASP A 183 -16.31 15.35 -15.75
CA ASP A 183 -15.78 14.07 -16.27
C ASP A 183 -14.79 13.44 -15.29
N ALA A 184 -14.09 14.26 -14.49
CA ALA A 184 -13.15 13.81 -13.46
C ALA A 184 -13.82 13.21 -12.21
N ALA A 185 -15.16 13.18 -12.16
CA ALA A 185 -15.90 12.59 -11.05
C ALA A 185 -15.60 11.09 -10.85
N GLY A 186 -15.15 10.40 -11.90
CA GLY A 186 -14.70 9.01 -11.85
C GLY A 186 -13.19 8.81 -11.71
N SER A 187 -12.40 9.89 -11.59
CA SER A 187 -10.93 9.82 -11.59
C SER A 187 -10.33 9.39 -10.24
N ASN A 188 -11.13 9.15 -9.21
CA ASN A 188 -10.61 8.72 -7.92
C ASN A 188 -9.96 7.33 -8.05
N PRO A 189 -8.62 7.22 -7.94
CA PRO A 189 -7.92 5.94 -8.13
C PRO A 189 -8.13 4.98 -6.95
N PHE A 190 -8.68 5.49 -5.84
CA PHE A 190 -8.92 4.71 -4.64
C PHE A 190 -10.38 4.24 -4.55
N ALA A 191 -11.24 4.60 -5.51
CA ALA A 191 -12.69 4.36 -5.42
C ALA A 191 -13.08 2.88 -5.24
N ASP A 192 -12.28 1.96 -5.77
CA ASP A 192 -12.50 0.52 -5.65
C ASP A 192 -11.80 -0.11 -4.43
N ARG A 193 -10.98 0.67 -3.70
CA ARG A 193 -10.36 0.19 -2.47
C ARG A 193 -11.41 0.11 -1.38
N VAL A 194 -11.52 -1.08 -0.81
CA VAL A 194 -12.30 -1.36 0.38
C VAL A 194 -11.40 -2.05 1.38
N CYS A 195 -11.64 -1.82 2.67
CA CYS A 195 -11.10 -2.74 3.65
C CYS A 195 -11.95 -3.98 3.63
N GLU A 196 -11.34 -5.07 3.18
CA GLU A 196 -11.82 -6.40 3.53
C GLU A 196 -11.94 -6.41 5.05
N GLU A 197 -13.14 -6.69 5.55
CA GLU A 197 -13.27 -7.08 6.95
C GLU A 197 -12.31 -8.26 7.16
N PRO A 198 -11.59 -8.35 8.29
CA PRO A 198 -10.78 -9.54 8.57
C PRO A 198 -11.64 -10.77 8.25
N GLY A 199 -11.22 -11.51 7.23
CA GLY A 199 -12.13 -12.23 6.35
C GLY A 199 -13.07 -13.15 7.10
N ASP A 200 -14.37 -12.90 6.94
CA ASP A 200 -15.39 -13.96 6.96
C ASP A 200 -15.20 -14.95 5.78
N ASP A 201 -14.26 -14.67 4.86
CA ASP A 201 -13.94 -15.54 3.74
C ASP A 201 -12.95 -16.62 4.17
N CYS A 202 -13.49 -17.59 4.88
CA CYS A 202 -12.93 -18.94 4.92
C CYS A 202 -13.61 -19.79 3.83
N PRO A 203 -13.25 -19.65 2.53
CA PRO A 203 -13.97 -20.28 1.43
C PRO A 203 -14.01 -21.80 1.55
N GLU A 204 -12.94 -22.39 2.09
CA GLU A 204 -12.91 -23.80 2.49
C GLU A 204 -12.19 -23.99 3.83
N CYS A 205 -12.83 -24.73 4.74
CA CYS A 205 -12.28 -25.07 6.05
C CYS A 205 -11.68 -26.49 6.01
N VAL A 206 -10.37 -26.60 5.78
CA VAL A 206 -9.66 -27.87 5.54
C VAL A 206 -8.85 -28.30 6.76
N GLU A 207 -8.69 -29.62 6.95
CA GLU A 207 -7.88 -30.16 8.04
C GLU A 207 -6.40 -29.76 7.84
N PHE A 208 -5.85 -29.03 8.80
CA PHE A 208 -4.48 -28.54 8.76
C PHE A 208 -3.51 -29.45 9.51
N GLY A 209 -3.91 -29.92 10.69
CA GLY A 209 -3.02 -30.76 11.47
C GLY A 209 -3.60 -31.15 12.81
N LYS A 210 -2.91 -32.06 13.47
CA LYS A 210 -3.35 -32.65 14.73
C LYS A 210 -2.27 -32.54 15.79
N ALA A 211 -2.64 -32.15 17.00
CA ALA A 211 -1.80 -32.24 18.20
C ALA A 211 -2.25 -33.39 19.10
N GLU A 212 -1.31 -34.17 19.61
CA GLU A 212 -1.58 -35.21 20.61
C GLU A 212 -1.21 -34.71 22.01
N SER A 213 -2.12 -34.84 22.98
CA SER A 213 -1.78 -34.63 24.38
C SER A 213 -1.08 -35.89 24.90
N GLY A 214 0.17 -35.77 25.36
CA GLY A 214 0.92 -36.89 25.91
C GLY A 214 0.35 -37.46 27.21
N ASP A 215 1.12 -38.31 27.90
CA ASP A 215 0.71 -38.93 29.19
C ASP A 215 0.58 -37.93 30.35
N SER A 216 0.97 -36.66 30.15
CA SER A 216 0.92 -35.60 31.16
C SER A 216 -0.18 -34.58 30.81
N PRO A 217 -0.82 -33.96 31.82
CA PRO A 217 -1.84 -32.94 31.59
C PRO A 217 -1.22 -31.72 30.92
N VAL A 218 -1.91 -31.17 29.93
CA VAL A 218 -1.53 -29.94 29.24
C VAL A 218 -1.67 -28.76 30.21
N ALA A 219 -0.66 -27.90 30.26
CA ALA A 219 -0.59 -26.71 31.11
C ALA A 219 -0.39 -25.43 30.28
N VAL A 220 -0.69 -24.28 30.91
CA VAL A 220 -0.43 -22.96 30.31
C VAL A 220 1.07 -22.80 30.03
N GLY A 221 1.39 -22.36 28.82
CA GLY A 221 2.76 -22.21 28.32
C GLY A 221 3.37 -23.47 27.71
N ASP A 222 2.64 -24.59 27.68
CA ASP A 222 3.04 -25.75 26.87
C ASP A 222 2.83 -25.45 25.37
N THR A 223 3.73 -25.98 24.53
CA THR A 223 3.54 -26.00 23.08
C THR A 223 3.36 -27.43 22.58
N LEU A 224 2.35 -27.65 21.74
CA LEU A 224 2.00 -28.95 21.17
C LEU A 224 2.22 -28.92 19.65
N SER A 225 3.24 -29.63 19.16
CA SER A 225 3.53 -29.68 17.73
C SER A 225 2.39 -30.35 16.95
N LEU A 226 2.03 -29.78 15.81
CA LEU A 226 1.11 -30.38 14.87
C LEU A 226 1.82 -31.47 14.05
N ILE A 227 1.15 -32.61 13.94
CA ILE A 227 1.50 -33.71 13.06
C ILE A 227 0.47 -33.80 11.92
N GLU A 228 0.81 -34.55 10.87
CA GLU A 228 -0.05 -34.78 9.71
C GLU A 228 -0.34 -33.49 8.89
N LEU A 229 0.61 -32.54 8.90
CA LEU A 229 0.54 -31.30 8.13
C LEU A 229 0.52 -31.52 6.60
N PRO A 230 -0.15 -30.64 5.82
CA PRO A 230 -0.12 -30.61 4.37
C PRO A 230 1.29 -30.54 3.79
N ALA A 231 1.45 -31.03 2.55
CA ALA A 231 2.73 -30.99 1.86
C ALA A 231 3.15 -29.53 1.59
N GLY A 232 4.30 -29.12 2.13
CA GLY A 232 4.82 -27.75 2.00
C GLY A 232 4.52 -26.85 3.20
N ALA A 233 3.72 -27.29 4.17
CA ALA A 233 3.60 -26.61 5.45
C ALA A 233 4.80 -26.96 6.34
N ASP A 234 5.56 -25.94 6.76
CA ASP A 234 6.64 -26.10 7.75
C ASP A 234 6.05 -26.28 9.17
N GLY A 235 6.89 -26.57 10.16
CA GLY A 235 6.43 -26.99 11.49
C GLY A 235 5.58 -25.94 12.22
N HIS A 236 4.31 -26.26 12.48
CA HIS A 236 3.38 -25.46 13.28
C HIS A 236 3.11 -26.13 14.64
N GLU A 237 2.76 -25.31 15.63
CA GLU A 237 2.44 -25.76 16.97
C GLU A 237 1.28 -24.97 17.59
N ILE A 238 0.63 -25.60 18.58
CA ILE A 238 -0.40 -25.00 19.40
C ILE A 238 0.26 -24.49 20.69
N ALA A 239 0.21 -23.19 20.95
CA ALA A 239 0.65 -22.58 22.21
C ALA A 239 -0.52 -22.39 23.17
N ILE A 240 -0.45 -23.04 24.33
CA ILE A 240 -1.56 -23.07 25.28
C ILE A 240 -1.58 -21.80 26.14
N THR A 241 -2.66 -21.02 26.04
CA THR A 241 -2.85 -19.74 26.74
C THR A 241 -3.67 -19.90 28.02
N ALA A 242 -4.66 -20.80 28.03
CA ALA A 242 -5.43 -21.15 29.23
C ALA A 242 -5.80 -22.63 29.27
N VAL A 243 -6.04 -23.16 30.48
CA VAL A 243 -6.48 -24.55 30.67
C VAL A 243 -7.56 -24.65 31.74
N GLU A 244 -8.49 -25.57 31.54
CA GLU A 244 -9.39 -26.06 32.58
C GLU A 244 -9.05 -27.51 32.91
N THR A 245 -8.95 -27.84 34.21
CA THR A 245 -8.64 -29.19 34.68
C THR A 245 -9.76 -29.71 35.56
N LYS A 246 -9.99 -31.02 35.52
CA LYS A 246 -10.81 -31.69 36.54
C LYS A 246 -9.92 -32.26 37.64
N ASP A 247 -10.38 -32.09 38.87
CA ASP A 247 -9.78 -32.55 40.12
C ASP A 247 -8.49 -31.81 40.54
N GLU A 248 -8.38 -31.42 41.83
CA GLU A 248 -7.18 -30.76 42.37
C GLU A 248 -6.15 -31.81 42.83
N GLY A 249 -4.91 -31.75 42.31
CA GLY A 249 -3.76 -32.56 42.77
C GLY A 249 -3.10 -33.42 41.69
N GLY A 250 -2.30 -34.42 42.10
CA GLY A 250 -1.40 -35.19 41.21
C GLY A 250 -2.05 -36.15 40.18
N ASN A 251 -3.36 -36.05 39.96
CA ASN A 251 -4.11 -36.75 38.91
C ASN A 251 -5.01 -35.78 38.11
N ALA A 252 -4.72 -34.47 38.15
CA ALA A 252 -5.45 -33.48 37.37
C ALA A 252 -5.39 -33.85 35.89
N GLU A 253 -6.52 -33.79 35.19
CA GLU A 253 -6.62 -34.11 33.76
C GLU A 253 -7.23 -32.90 33.06
N THR A 254 -6.59 -32.43 32.00
CA THR A 254 -7.02 -31.24 31.25
C THR A 254 -8.28 -31.55 30.46
N VAL A 255 -9.35 -30.78 30.71
CA VAL A 255 -10.69 -30.96 30.13
C VAL A 255 -11.09 -29.82 29.21
N GLY A 256 -10.35 -28.71 29.21
CA GLY A 256 -10.52 -27.61 28.28
C GLY A 256 -9.22 -26.85 28.08
N VAL A 257 -9.06 -26.25 26.91
CA VAL A 257 -7.89 -25.47 26.51
C VAL A 257 -8.31 -24.24 25.73
N GLU A 258 -7.59 -23.15 25.95
CA GLU A 258 -7.52 -21.98 25.07
C GLU A 258 -6.10 -21.93 24.52
N PHE A 259 -5.96 -21.59 23.26
CA PHE A 259 -4.68 -21.61 22.57
C PHE A 259 -4.61 -20.70 21.34
N THR A 260 -3.36 -20.43 20.93
CA THR A 260 -2.98 -19.77 19.68
C THR A 260 -2.24 -20.77 18.78
N LEU A 261 -2.56 -20.80 17.49
CA LEU A 261 -1.78 -21.51 16.47
C LEU A 261 -0.59 -20.63 16.07
N GLN A 262 0.61 -21.20 16.07
CA GLN A 262 1.84 -20.47 15.73
C GLN A 262 2.81 -21.31 14.90
N ASP A 263 3.73 -20.63 14.21
CA ASP A 263 4.89 -21.27 13.57
C ASP A 263 6.00 -21.61 14.59
N ALA A 264 7.08 -22.23 14.12
CA ALA A 264 8.23 -22.61 14.95
C ALA A 264 9.01 -21.43 15.56
N ASP A 265 8.83 -20.21 15.04
CA ASP A 265 9.47 -18.98 15.52
C ASP A 265 8.57 -18.20 16.49
N GLY A 266 7.33 -18.65 16.70
CA GLY A 266 6.35 -18.04 17.59
C GLY A 266 5.52 -16.92 16.94
N ASN A 267 5.50 -16.85 15.61
CA ASN A 267 4.60 -15.95 14.89
C ASN A 267 3.22 -16.59 14.73
N PRO A 268 2.13 -15.79 14.67
CA PRO A 268 0.79 -16.32 14.42
C PRO A 268 0.74 -17.20 13.17
N GLY A 269 0.08 -18.35 13.30
CA GLY A 269 -0.16 -19.29 12.21
C GLY A 269 -1.36 -18.89 11.33
N PRO A 270 -1.73 -19.72 10.34
CA PRO A 270 -2.89 -19.47 9.50
C PRO A 270 -4.20 -19.42 10.31
N ASP A 271 -5.19 -18.70 9.81
CA ASP A 271 -6.47 -18.55 10.48
C ASP A 271 -7.24 -19.87 10.54
N MET A 272 -7.64 -20.23 11.76
CA MET A 272 -8.43 -21.41 12.04
C MET A 272 -9.91 -21.08 11.88
N CYS A 273 -10.65 -21.99 11.26
CA CYS A 273 -12.09 -21.90 11.07
C CYS A 273 -12.86 -22.91 11.91
N LYS A 274 -12.18 -23.98 12.35
CA LYS A 274 -12.78 -25.02 13.18
C LYS A 274 -11.72 -25.74 13.99
N VAL A 275 -12.08 -26.09 15.22
CA VAL A 275 -11.27 -26.92 16.11
C VAL A 275 -12.08 -28.13 16.56
N GLU A 276 -11.48 -29.31 16.53
CA GLU A 276 -12.08 -30.53 17.07
C GLU A 276 -11.28 -31.08 18.25
N ILE A 277 -11.95 -31.25 19.39
CA ILE A 277 -11.37 -31.80 20.61
C ILE A 277 -11.90 -33.20 20.83
N LYS A 278 -10.98 -34.17 20.82
CA LYS A 278 -11.32 -35.56 21.11
C LYS A 278 -11.10 -35.86 22.59
N GLY A 279 -12.07 -36.57 23.17
CA GLY A 279 -11.96 -37.12 24.51
C GLY A 279 -12.65 -38.47 24.62
N GLY A 280 -11.93 -39.50 25.05
CA GLY A 280 -12.49 -40.86 25.12
C GLY A 280 -12.84 -41.42 23.75
N GLN A 281 -14.13 -41.70 23.50
CA GLN A 281 -14.63 -42.20 22.21
C GLN A 281 -15.42 -41.15 21.41
N GLU A 282 -15.47 -39.91 21.91
CA GLU A 282 -16.28 -38.82 21.35
C GLU A 282 -15.37 -37.66 20.93
N THR A 283 -15.91 -36.79 20.08
CA THR A 283 -15.27 -35.57 19.56
C THR A 283 -16.26 -34.43 19.68
N GLU A 284 -15.81 -33.28 20.17
CA GLU A 284 -16.56 -32.03 20.20
C GLU A 284 -15.96 -31.09 19.14
N SER A 285 -16.80 -30.43 18.36
CA SER A 285 -16.39 -29.52 17.28
C SER A 285 -16.81 -28.09 17.63
N TYR A 286 -15.91 -27.15 17.41
CA TYR A 286 -16.09 -25.72 17.64
C TYR A 286 -15.79 -24.97 16.34
N GLU A 287 -16.71 -24.10 15.92
CA GLU A 287 -16.49 -23.16 14.81
C GLU A 287 -15.78 -21.93 15.37
N ILE A 288 -14.81 -21.41 14.63
CA ILE A 288 -14.08 -20.18 14.94
C ILE A 288 -14.55 -19.14 13.92
N ASP A 289 -15.30 -18.16 14.41
CA ASP A 289 -16.00 -17.17 13.59
C ASP A 289 -15.93 -15.79 14.27
N PRO A 290 -15.19 -14.81 13.70
CA PRO A 290 -14.45 -14.91 12.44
C PRO A 290 -13.25 -15.87 12.55
N ALA A 291 -12.78 -16.38 11.41
CA ALA A 291 -11.62 -17.26 11.39
C ALA A 291 -10.40 -16.53 11.98
N SER A 292 -9.64 -17.23 12.83
CA SER A 292 -8.54 -16.62 13.60
C SER A 292 -7.49 -17.64 13.97
N SER A 293 -6.23 -17.21 14.05
CA SER A 293 -5.14 -18.01 14.64
C SER A 293 -5.30 -18.24 16.16
N GLU A 294 -6.25 -17.57 16.82
CA GLU A 294 -6.55 -17.71 18.24
C GLU A 294 -7.95 -18.28 18.48
N THR A 295 -8.14 -18.96 19.62
CA THR A 295 -9.44 -19.53 19.99
C THR A 295 -10.31 -18.60 20.83
N ASP A 296 -9.73 -17.56 21.45
CA ASP A 296 -10.36 -16.53 22.32
C ASP A 296 -11.19 -17.03 23.53
N GLU A 297 -11.48 -18.31 23.61
CA GLU A 297 -12.20 -18.96 24.69
C GLU A 297 -11.72 -20.39 24.96
N ILE A 298 -12.04 -20.90 26.15
CA ILE A 298 -11.72 -22.28 26.52
C ILE A 298 -12.65 -23.25 25.78
N LEU A 299 -12.05 -24.01 24.87
CA LEU A 299 -12.70 -25.11 24.15
C LEU A 299 -12.64 -26.39 24.99
N PHE A 300 -13.79 -27.05 25.16
CA PHE A 300 -13.92 -28.18 26.07
C PHE A 300 -13.96 -29.54 25.39
N ALA A 301 -13.40 -30.54 26.06
CA ALA A 301 -13.59 -31.94 25.68
C ALA A 301 -15.06 -32.40 25.90
N PRO A 302 -15.51 -33.46 25.17
CA PRO A 302 -16.85 -34.02 25.29
C PRO A 302 -17.26 -34.39 26.73
N LEU A 303 -18.56 -34.29 27.00
CA LEU A 303 -19.16 -34.76 28.25
C LEU A 303 -19.21 -36.28 28.32
N LYS A 304 -19.10 -36.85 29.53
CA LYS A 304 -19.32 -38.28 29.72
C LYS A 304 -20.83 -38.58 29.65
N PRO A 305 -21.29 -39.62 28.95
CA PRO A 305 -22.72 -39.91 28.73
C PRO A 305 -23.58 -40.01 30.00
N ASP A 306 -22.99 -40.34 31.15
CA ASP A 306 -23.70 -40.62 32.40
C ASP A 306 -23.25 -39.76 33.60
N LYS A 307 -22.41 -38.74 33.38
CA LYS A 307 -21.86 -37.87 34.44
C LYS A 307 -21.69 -36.45 33.91
N ASP A 308 -22.02 -35.43 34.70
CA ASP A 308 -21.73 -34.00 34.42
C ASP A 308 -20.21 -33.68 34.46
N LYS A 309 -19.38 -34.60 33.96
CA LYS A 309 -17.92 -34.54 33.96
C LYS A 309 -17.43 -34.75 32.53
N ARG A 310 -16.42 -33.98 32.14
CA ARG A 310 -15.81 -34.07 30.82
C ARG A 310 -14.76 -35.20 30.74
N HIS A 311 -14.53 -35.69 29.54
CA HIS A 311 -13.33 -36.47 29.20
C HIS A 311 -12.08 -35.59 29.30
N GLY A 312 -10.91 -36.18 29.51
CA GLY A 312 -9.68 -35.44 29.25
C GLY A 312 -9.45 -35.34 27.75
N ILE A 313 -8.75 -34.30 27.38
CA ILE A 313 -8.30 -34.09 26.01
C ILE A 313 -7.33 -35.22 25.64
N SER A 314 -7.52 -35.80 24.46
CA SER A 314 -6.66 -36.86 23.91
C SER A 314 -5.91 -36.36 22.67
N ASN A 315 -6.59 -35.60 21.82
CA ASN A 315 -5.97 -34.87 20.72
C ASN A 315 -6.85 -33.69 20.33
N ILE A 316 -6.21 -32.72 19.66
CA ILE A 316 -6.82 -31.52 19.11
C ILE A 316 -6.56 -31.56 17.60
N VAL A 317 -7.58 -31.36 16.78
CA VAL A 317 -7.45 -31.25 15.32
C VAL A 317 -7.82 -29.84 14.93
N VAL A 318 -6.96 -29.19 14.14
CA VAL A 318 -7.10 -27.81 13.68
C VAL A 318 -7.47 -27.83 12.21
N PHE A 319 -8.45 -27.00 11.84
CA PHE A 319 -8.83 -26.74 10.46
C PHE A 319 -8.59 -25.26 10.16
N VAL A 320 -8.00 -24.99 9.00
CA VAL A 320 -7.62 -23.64 8.57
C VAL A 320 -8.29 -23.29 7.25
N CYS A 321 -8.32 -22.00 6.96
CA CYS A 321 -8.86 -21.51 5.69
C CYS A 321 -7.90 -21.81 4.54
N SER A 322 -8.45 -22.26 3.41
CA SER A 322 -7.71 -22.45 2.17
C SER A 322 -8.51 -21.98 0.96
N ASP A 323 -7.83 -21.41 -0.03
CA ASP A 323 -8.42 -20.90 -1.27
C ASP A 323 -8.66 -21.99 -2.34
N SER A 324 -8.67 -23.28 -1.96
CA SER A 324 -8.58 -24.40 -2.92
C SER A 324 -9.89 -24.78 -3.60
N GLY A 325 -10.43 -23.88 -4.41
CA GLY A 325 -11.46 -24.18 -5.40
C GLY A 325 -10.92 -24.71 -6.73
N ASP A 326 -9.80 -25.44 -6.79
CA ASP A 326 -9.19 -25.86 -8.07
C ASP A 326 -9.16 -27.38 -8.28
N GLY A 327 -10.26 -27.88 -8.84
CA GLY A 327 -10.22 -29.02 -9.75
C GLY A 327 -10.36 -28.51 -11.19
N ASP A 328 -9.29 -28.68 -11.96
CA ASP A 328 -9.18 -28.51 -13.43
C ASP A 328 -9.12 -27.06 -13.97
N ASP A 329 -7.92 -26.51 -14.20
CA ASP A 329 -7.28 -26.39 -15.54
C ASP A 329 -5.85 -25.80 -15.42
N PRO A 330 -4.79 -26.46 -15.91
CA PRO A 330 -3.53 -25.79 -16.17
C PRO A 330 -3.59 -25.25 -17.61
N ASP A 331 -3.79 -23.94 -17.77
CA ASP A 331 -3.38 -23.11 -18.92
C ASP A 331 -4.38 -21.96 -19.14
N GLU A 332 -4.17 -20.80 -18.51
CA GLU A 332 -4.24 -19.51 -19.23
C GLU A 332 -3.16 -18.60 -18.65
N ASP A 333 -2.08 -18.40 -19.44
CA ASP A 333 -1.18 -17.26 -19.29
C ASP A 333 -2.05 -16.01 -19.05
N GLU A 334 -1.84 -15.30 -17.94
CA GLU A 334 -2.27 -13.91 -17.84
C GLU A 334 -1.56 -13.15 -18.96
N THR A 335 -2.21 -13.01 -20.10
CA THR A 335 -1.73 -12.17 -21.18
C THR A 335 -1.73 -10.74 -20.65
N VAL A 336 -0.55 -10.18 -20.44
CA VAL A 336 -0.37 -8.75 -20.15
C VAL A 336 -1.10 -7.98 -21.26
N ASP A 337 -2.23 -7.34 -20.95
CA ASP A 337 -3.03 -6.56 -21.91
C ASP A 337 -2.37 -5.19 -22.17
N CYS A 338 -1.19 -5.23 -22.78
CA CYS A 338 -0.46 -4.06 -23.24
C CYS A 338 -0.20 -4.13 -24.73
N VAL A 339 0.00 -2.97 -25.35
CA VAL A 339 0.29 -2.83 -26.78
C VAL A 339 1.78 -2.62 -26.97
N VAL A 340 2.43 -3.55 -27.68
CA VAL A 340 3.77 -3.32 -28.22
C VAL A 340 3.66 -2.20 -29.24
N CYS A 341 4.40 -1.10 -29.08
CA CYS A 341 4.33 0.05 -29.99
C CYS A 341 5.50 -0.04 -31.00
N ASP A 342 5.26 -0.71 -32.11
CA ASP A 342 6.20 -0.93 -33.22
C ASP A 342 5.46 -1.08 -34.57
N ASP A 343 6.16 -1.01 -35.70
CA ASP A 343 5.62 -1.25 -37.05
C ASP A 343 4.30 -0.52 -37.40
N GLU A 344 4.09 0.69 -36.86
CA GLU A 344 2.88 1.52 -37.01
C GLU A 344 1.59 0.80 -36.55
N ASN A 345 1.71 -0.16 -35.63
CA ASN A 345 0.62 -1.01 -35.17
C ASN A 345 -0.39 -0.30 -34.23
N ALA A 346 -0.01 0.87 -33.70
CA ALA A 346 -0.81 1.65 -32.78
C ALA A 346 -0.61 3.16 -32.98
N SER A 347 -1.54 3.96 -32.44
CA SER A 347 -1.41 5.42 -32.34
C SER A 347 -1.45 5.81 -30.88
N LEU A 348 -0.48 6.58 -30.43
CA LEU A 348 -0.41 7.03 -29.04
C LEU A 348 -1.32 8.24 -28.82
N ALA A 349 -2.17 8.16 -27.80
CA ALA A 349 -2.92 9.27 -27.26
C ALA A 349 -2.09 10.04 -26.25
N THR A 350 -1.40 9.32 -25.35
CA THR A 350 -0.55 9.92 -24.32
C THR A 350 0.83 9.27 -24.27
N LEU A 351 1.81 10.00 -23.74
CA LEU A 351 3.14 9.49 -23.45
C LEU A 351 3.70 10.14 -22.18
N ASP A 352 4.07 9.33 -21.20
CA ASP A 352 4.67 9.79 -19.95
C ASP A 352 6.20 9.72 -20.03
N VAL A 353 6.85 10.84 -19.75
CA VAL A 353 8.30 11.00 -19.85
C VAL A 353 8.86 11.39 -18.49
N ARG A 354 9.78 10.55 -17.98
CA ARG A 354 10.53 10.78 -16.75
C ARG A 354 11.85 11.49 -17.04
N TYR A 355 12.13 12.59 -16.35
CA TYR A 355 13.45 13.23 -16.33
C TYR A 355 14.38 12.52 -15.33
N ARG A 356 15.64 12.30 -15.71
CA ARG A 356 16.65 11.55 -14.94
C ARG A 356 17.95 12.32 -14.76
N GLY A 357 18.03 13.58 -15.20
CA GLY A 357 19.19 14.42 -14.98
C GLY A 357 19.30 14.89 -13.53
N ASP A 358 20.50 15.30 -13.11
CA ASP A 358 20.79 15.75 -11.74
C ASP A 358 20.49 17.26 -11.53
N ASP A 359 20.19 17.99 -12.60
CA ASP A 359 19.89 19.43 -12.59
C ASP A 359 18.36 19.69 -12.59
N GLU A 360 17.95 20.97 -12.53
CA GLU A 360 16.54 21.39 -12.60
C GLU A 360 16.28 22.30 -13.82
N PRO A 361 16.34 21.78 -15.06
CA PRO A 361 16.20 22.61 -16.25
C PRO A 361 14.74 22.99 -16.56
N SER A 362 14.57 24.08 -17.30
CA SER A 362 13.32 24.40 -18.01
C SER A 362 13.23 23.57 -19.30
N VAL A 363 12.12 22.87 -19.48
CA VAL A 363 11.85 21.98 -20.61
C VAL A 363 10.59 22.44 -21.33
N THR A 364 10.65 22.48 -22.66
CA THR A 364 9.50 22.67 -23.54
C THR A 364 9.39 21.49 -24.49
N VAL A 365 8.23 20.85 -24.56
CA VAL A 365 7.95 19.79 -25.52
C VAL A 365 6.94 20.27 -26.54
N VAL A 366 7.25 20.06 -27.82
CA VAL A 366 6.38 20.46 -28.92
C VAL A 366 6.12 19.28 -29.86
N SER A 367 4.91 19.20 -30.41
CA SER A 367 4.62 18.28 -31.52
C SER A 367 5.22 18.84 -32.80
N THR A 368 5.84 17.98 -33.62
CA THR A 368 6.46 18.38 -34.88
C THR A 368 6.16 17.39 -36.01
N LYS A 369 6.41 17.82 -37.26
CA LYS A 369 6.21 17.06 -38.51
C LYS A 369 4.73 16.72 -38.77
N GLY A 370 4.43 16.03 -39.88
CA GLY A 370 3.06 15.56 -40.19
C GLY A 370 1.96 16.61 -40.31
N GLY A 371 2.28 17.91 -40.35
CA GLY A 371 1.29 18.98 -40.21
C GLY A 371 0.79 19.16 -38.77
N THR A 372 1.49 18.63 -37.77
CA THR A 372 1.23 18.84 -36.35
C THR A 372 2.11 19.98 -35.81
N GLY A 373 1.68 20.55 -34.69
CA GLY A 373 2.33 21.63 -33.97
C GLY A 373 1.73 21.81 -32.58
N GLY A 374 2.19 22.78 -31.81
CA GLY A 374 1.66 23.07 -30.48
C GLY A 374 2.62 22.64 -29.38
N THR A 375 2.49 23.28 -28.22
CA THR A 375 3.26 22.97 -27.02
C THR A 375 2.50 21.94 -26.21
N LEU A 376 3.10 20.78 -25.98
CA LEU A 376 2.55 19.67 -25.20
C LEU A 376 2.97 19.77 -23.73
N PHE A 377 4.11 20.39 -23.46
CA PHE A 377 4.61 20.61 -22.11
C PHE A 377 5.51 21.85 -22.07
N GLU A 378 5.44 22.64 -21.00
CA GLU A 378 6.37 23.73 -20.71
C GLU A 378 6.48 23.88 -19.19
N GLY A 379 7.68 23.70 -18.63
CA GLY A 379 7.91 23.80 -17.19
C GLY A 379 9.30 23.38 -16.77
N THR A 380 9.63 23.62 -15.49
CA THR A 380 10.87 23.14 -14.86
C THR A 380 10.69 21.70 -14.41
N VAL A 381 11.69 20.84 -14.62
CA VAL A 381 11.68 19.43 -14.20
C VAL A 381 12.90 19.13 -13.34
N ALA A 382 12.75 18.27 -12.33
CA ALA A 382 13.80 17.77 -11.45
C ALA A 382 13.99 16.25 -11.60
N ASN A 383 15.05 15.69 -10.99
CA ASN A 383 15.35 14.27 -11.06
C ASN A 383 14.15 13.39 -10.64
N GLY A 384 13.74 12.49 -11.53
CA GLY A 384 12.62 11.58 -11.37
C GLY A 384 11.25 12.16 -11.72
N ASP A 385 11.14 13.45 -12.06
CA ASP A 385 9.87 14.08 -12.41
C ASP A 385 9.31 13.45 -13.68
N VAL A 386 8.00 13.19 -13.68
CA VAL A 386 7.29 12.64 -14.84
C VAL A 386 6.33 13.70 -15.37
N PHE A 387 6.33 13.90 -16.67
CA PHE A 387 5.38 14.76 -17.36
C PHE A 387 4.74 14.03 -18.54
N THR A 388 3.46 14.31 -18.76
CA THR A 388 2.64 13.66 -19.78
C THR A 388 2.53 14.55 -21.02
N LEU A 389 2.71 13.93 -22.18
CA LEU A 389 2.42 14.52 -23.48
C LEU A 389 1.05 14.01 -23.93
N ASP A 390 0.14 14.92 -24.28
CA ASP A 390 -1.23 14.56 -24.67
C ASP A 390 -1.51 14.94 -26.14
N GLY A 391 -2.05 14.00 -26.91
CA GLY A 391 -2.42 14.18 -28.31
C GLY A 391 -3.57 15.17 -28.57
N SER A 392 -4.33 15.53 -27.54
CA SER A 392 -5.36 16.57 -27.58
C SER A 392 -4.76 17.99 -27.66
N ASP A 393 -3.55 18.20 -27.14
CA ASP A 393 -2.81 19.48 -27.26
C ASP A 393 -2.19 19.70 -28.64
N VAL A 394 -2.24 18.68 -29.50
CA VAL A 394 -1.67 18.75 -30.83
C VAL A 394 -2.54 19.60 -31.75
N THR A 395 -2.01 20.74 -32.16
CA THR A 395 -2.57 21.55 -33.24
C THR A 395 -2.28 20.90 -34.60
N ARG A 396 -3.26 20.84 -35.51
CA ARG A 396 -3.12 20.16 -36.81
C ARG A 396 -3.45 21.10 -37.97
N SER A 397 -2.53 21.26 -38.92
CA SER A 397 -2.68 22.06 -40.13
C SER A 397 -3.14 21.18 -41.31
N GLY A 398 -4.45 21.07 -41.53
CA GLY A 398 -5.00 20.34 -42.67
C GLY A 398 -6.51 20.07 -42.56
N ASN A 399 -7.30 20.74 -43.41
CA ASN A 399 -8.76 20.66 -43.57
C ASN A 399 -9.64 21.03 -42.38
N ASN A 400 -9.93 22.34 -42.30
CA ASN A 400 -11.27 22.83 -41.98
C ASN A 400 -12.24 22.44 -43.13
N GLY A 401 -12.40 21.13 -43.34
CA GLY A 401 -13.11 20.52 -44.47
C GLY A 401 -14.50 20.05 -44.06
N ASN A 402 -15.52 20.77 -44.50
CA ASN A 402 -16.93 20.41 -44.36
C ASN A 402 -17.21 19.00 -44.92
N GLY A 403 -17.60 18.03 -44.07
CA GLY A 403 -18.21 16.77 -44.51
C GLY A 403 -17.97 15.55 -43.62
N ASN A 404 -18.90 15.30 -42.68
CA ASN A 404 -19.42 13.99 -42.26
C ASN A 404 -18.45 12.78 -42.23
N GLY A 405 -17.82 12.53 -41.08
CA GLY A 405 -17.05 11.30 -40.76
C GLY A 405 -16.26 11.51 -39.46
N GLY A 406 -16.37 10.59 -38.50
CA GLY A 406 -15.95 10.79 -37.10
C GLY A 406 -14.45 10.97 -36.83
N GLY A 407 -14.16 11.56 -35.66
CA GLY A 407 -12.89 11.50 -34.93
C GLY A 407 -11.82 12.52 -35.35
N GLN A 408 -11.79 13.70 -34.72
CA GLN A 408 -10.48 14.28 -34.38
C GLN A 408 -9.87 13.31 -33.39
N THR A 409 -8.95 12.47 -33.85
CA THR A 409 -8.23 11.54 -32.97
C THR A 409 -7.22 12.36 -32.17
N ASP A 410 -7.35 12.39 -30.85
CA ASP A 410 -6.43 13.03 -29.90
C ASP A 410 -5.09 12.27 -29.81
N ARG A 411 -4.41 12.11 -30.96
CA ARG A 411 -3.16 11.36 -31.12
C ARG A 411 -1.94 12.28 -31.15
N LEU A 412 -0.80 11.87 -30.59
CA LEU A 412 0.42 12.69 -30.48
C LEU A 412 1.04 13.11 -31.82
N GLY A 413 0.74 12.39 -32.90
CA GLY A 413 1.27 12.67 -34.23
C GLY A 413 2.51 11.82 -34.53
N PRO A 414 3.37 12.23 -35.47
CA PRO A 414 4.53 11.42 -35.87
C PRO A 414 5.76 11.63 -35.00
N GLU A 415 5.94 12.82 -34.42
CA GLU A 415 7.15 13.18 -33.68
C GLU A 415 6.86 14.27 -32.66
N VAL A 416 7.55 14.19 -31.53
CA VAL A 416 7.67 15.27 -30.55
C VAL A 416 9.13 15.65 -30.35
N GLU A 417 9.39 16.92 -30.06
CA GLU A 417 10.72 17.42 -29.74
C GLU A 417 10.74 17.94 -28.30
N ILE A 418 11.59 17.34 -27.46
CA ILE A 418 11.90 17.85 -26.13
C ILE A 418 13.04 18.86 -26.26
N ARG A 419 12.82 20.09 -25.80
CA ARG A 419 13.80 21.18 -25.81
C ARG A 419 14.15 21.56 -24.38
N VAL A 420 15.41 21.34 -24.02
CA VAL A 420 15.97 21.79 -22.74
C VAL A 420 16.53 23.20 -22.92
N GLU A 421 16.15 24.15 -22.06
CA GLU A 421 16.66 25.53 -22.13
C GLU A 421 18.19 25.54 -21.99
N GLY A 422 18.89 26.04 -23.02
CA GLY A 422 20.36 26.04 -23.07
C GLY A 422 21.01 24.68 -23.38
N GLY A 423 20.20 23.63 -23.60
CA GLY A 423 20.63 22.26 -23.87
C GLY A 423 20.36 21.78 -25.30
N ALA A 424 20.36 20.46 -25.46
CA ALA A 424 20.06 19.80 -26.73
C ALA A 424 18.55 19.71 -26.99
N THR A 425 18.17 19.49 -28.25
CA THR A 425 16.82 19.10 -28.63
C THR A 425 16.81 17.61 -28.93
N THR A 426 15.90 16.87 -28.29
CA THR A 426 15.77 15.41 -28.40
C THR A 426 14.46 15.09 -29.12
N PRO A 427 14.48 14.59 -30.36
CA PRO A 427 13.28 14.12 -31.04
C PRO A 427 12.89 12.71 -30.55
N ILE A 428 11.58 12.45 -30.46
CA ILE A 428 11.01 11.14 -30.15
C ILE A 428 9.94 10.82 -31.19
N HIS A 429 10.08 9.67 -31.84
CA HIS A 429 9.08 9.15 -32.77
C HIS A 429 7.92 8.53 -31.97
N VAL A 430 6.74 9.15 -32.05
CA VAL A 430 5.55 8.77 -31.26
C VAL A 430 4.44 8.12 -32.12
N SER A 431 4.74 7.82 -33.38
CA SER A 431 3.86 7.12 -34.33
C SER A 431 3.91 5.59 -34.25
N CYS A 432 4.62 5.01 -33.28
CA CYS A 432 4.93 3.57 -33.24
C CYS A 432 5.60 3.04 -34.52
N SER A 433 6.20 3.90 -35.35
CA SER A 433 6.94 3.48 -36.55
C SER A 433 8.30 2.88 -36.22
N GLU A 434 8.78 3.15 -35.01
CA GLU A 434 9.95 2.55 -34.38
C GLU A 434 9.50 2.06 -33.00
N LEU A 435 10.25 1.11 -32.41
CA LEU A 435 9.95 0.59 -31.09
C LEU A 435 9.92 1.71 -30.05
N LEU A 436 8.80 1.83 -29.33
CA LEU A 436 8.66 2.68 -28.16
C LEU A 436 8.07 1.84 -27.02
N ALA A 437 8.78 1.72 -25.90
CA ALA A 437 8.39 0.87 -24.78
C ALA A 437 8.71 1.55 -23.44
N VAL A 438 7.95 1.19 -22.39
CA VAL A 438 8.24 1.65 -21.02
C VAL A 438 9.65 1.20 -20.62
N GLY A 439 10.43 2.12 -20.06
CA GLY A 439 11.83 1.92 -19.68
C GLY A 439 12.83 2.35 -20.76
N MET A 440 12.40 2.65 -21.99
CA MET A 440 13.31 3.16 -23.03
C MET A 440 13.83 4.55 -22.68
N ARG A 441 15.12 4.80 -22.96
CA ARG A 441 15.81 6.04 -22.60
C ARG A 441 16.26 6.83 -23.82
N PHE A 442 16.23 8.16 -23.68
CA PHE A 442 16.44 9.12 -24.75
C PHE A 442 17.22 10.34 -24.26
N GLY A 443 17.80 11.07 -25.22
CA GLY A 443 18.51 12.32 -24.98
C GLY A 443 19.98 12.17 -24.57
N PRO A 444 20.68 13.28 -24.37
CA PRO A 444 22.02 13.30 -23.79
C PRO A 444 22.07 12.53 -22.47
N ASP A 445 23.06 11.64 -22.31
CA ASP A 445 23.32 10.90 -21.08
C ASP A 445 22.11 10.13 -20.50
N ASP A 446 21.16 9.72 -21.37
CA ASP A 446 19.93 9.00 -20.99
C ASP A 446 19.08 9.76 -19.95
N GLU A 447 19.04 11.09 -20.08
CA GLU A 447 18.35 11.99 -19.16
C GLU A 447 16.81 11.94 -19.27
N PHE A 448 16.24 11.30 -20.29
CA PHE A 448 14.80 11.05 -20.40
C PHE A 448 14.50 9.55 -20.47
N GLU A 449 13.42 9.10 -19.85
CA GLU A 449 12.95 7.71 -19.86
C GLU A 449 11.44 7.66 -20.08
N ILE A 450 10.94 6.71 -20.87
CA ILE A 450 9.50 6.49 -21.04
C ILE A 450 8.97 5.79 -19.79
N ALA A 451 8.10 6.48 -19.06
CA ALA A 451 7.51 5.96 -17.83
C ALA A 451 6.19 5.23 -18.09
N GLY A 452 5.52 5.51 -19.20
CA GLY A 452 4.18 5.03 -19.50
C GLY A 452 3.63 5.66 -20.77
N GLY A 453 2.41 5.27 -21.15
CA GLY A 453 1.69 5.84 -22.28
C GLY A 453 0.48 5.01 -22.66
N THR A 454 -0.50 5.66 -23.29
CA THR A 454 -1.74 5.00 -23.75
C THR A 454 -1.96 5.19 -25.24
N THR A 455 -2.54 4.18 -25.87
CA THR A 455 -3.00 4.25 -27.25
C THR A 455 -4.32 5.02 -27.36
N THR A 456 -4.72 5.41 -28.57
CA THR A 456 -6.04 6.03 -28.82
C THR A 456 -7.23 5.12 -28.55
N ASP A 457 -6.98 3.81 -28.35
CA ASP A 457 -7.97 2.83 -27.92
C ASP A 457 -7.85 2.55 -26.41
N GLU A 458 -7.23 3.46 -25.64
CA GLU A 458 -7.11 3.45 -24.18
C GLU A 458 -6.28 2.29 -23.60
N ARG A 459 -5.56 1.53 -24.44
CA ARG A 459 -4.68 0.44 -23.98
C ARG A 459 -3.27 0.94 -23.64
N PRO A 460 -2.63 0.44 -22.56
CA PRO A 460 -1.28 0.84 -22.16
C PRO A 460 -0.22 0.29 -23.11
N ILE A 461 0.95 0.94 -23.20
CA ILE A 461 2.10 0.42 -23.96
C ILE A 461 2.95 -0.54 -23.13
N CYS A 462 3.49 -1.57 -23.78
CA CYS A 462 4.32 -2.57 -23.10
C CYS A 462 5.69 -2.04 -22.65
N GLY A 463 6.24 -2.63 -21.59
CA GLY A 463 7.61 -2.39 -21.15
C GLY A 463 8.67 -3.15 -21.95
N THR A 464 9.93 -2.76 -21.81
CA THR A 464 11.06 -3.44 -22.48
C THR A 464 11.27 -4.89 -22.04
N GLU A 465 10.72 -5.30 -20.90
CA GLU A 465 10.82 -6.69 -20.40
C GLU A 465 9.78 -7.63 -21.03
N ALA A 466 8.76 -7.09 -21.70
CA ALA A 466 7.68 -7.83 -22.36
C ALA A 466 7.87 -7.98 -23.89
N ASN A 467 8.98 -7.47 -24.45
CA ASN A 467 9.24 -7.41 -25.90
C ASN A 467 10.48 -8.20 -26.35
#